data_AF-A0A956LMK9-F1
#
_entry.id   AF-A0A956LMK9-F1
#
_cell.length_a   1.000
_cell.length_b   1.000
_cell.length_c   1.000
_cell.angle_alpha   90.00
_cell.angle_beta   90.00
_cell.angle_gamma   90.00
#
_symmetry.space_group_name_H-M   'P 1'
#
loop_
_entity.id
_entity.type
_entity.pdbx_description
1 polymer ?
#
loop_
_entity_poly.entity_id
_entity_poly.type
_entity_poly.pdbx_seq_one_letter_code
_entity_poly.pdbx_strand_id
1 'polypeptide(L)'
;LVGALGYGASLVLYIRGAQQLGATRSQVLFSTAPLLGGVVAWTALGEPVEGAQLLAIALLAPAVWLMLGERHDHEHVHEAMSHTHSHRHDDGHHDHVHEGLPRAHRHTHAHTHAPMVHAHPHLPDLHHRHEHP
;
A
#
# COMPACT_ATOMS: atom_id res chain seq x y z
N LEU A 1 -2.15 -0.24 30.10
CA LEU A 1 -3.12 -0.11 28.99
C LEU A 1 -2.76 1.01 28.02
N VAL A 2 -2.49 2.24 28.51
CA VAL A 2 -2.15 3.40 27.65
C VAL A 2 -0.97 3.11 26.70
N GLY A 3 0.14 2.54 27.17
CA GLY A 3 1.26 2.19 26.29
C GLY A 3 0.90 1.13 25.23
N ALA A 4 0.18 0.08 25.64
CA ALA A 4 -0.21 -1.00 24.75
C ALA A 4 -1.20 -0.56 23.66
N LEU A 5 -2.21 0.25 24.01
CA LEU A 5 -3.21 0.75 23.06
C LEU A 5 -2.71 1.98 22.30
N GLY A 6 -2.12 2.94 23.00
CA GLY A 6 -1.69 4.22 22.46
C GLY A 6 -0.48 4.12 21.54
N TYR A 7 0.52 3.29 21.87
CA TYR A 7 1.69 3.05 21.01
C TYR A 7 1.62 1.72 20.28
N GLY A 8 1.31 0.62 20.99
CA GLY A 8 1.35 -0.72 20.39
C GLY A 8 0.30 -0.92 19.31
N ALA A 9 -0.98 -0.81 19.67
CA ALA A 9 -2.08 -1.02 18.72
C ALA A 9 -2.07 0.04 17.61
N SER A 10 -1.80 1.31 17.92
CA SER A 10 -1.71 2.37 16.92
C SER A 10 -0.60 2.11 15.89
N LEU A 11 0.58 1.65 16.32
CA LEU A 11 1.69 1.34 15.41
C LEU A 11 1.39 0.11 14.54
N VAL A 12 0.77 -0.93 15.12
CA VAL A 12 0.33 -2.10 14.34
C VAL A 12 -0.67 -1.71 13.27
N LEU A 13 -1.66 -0.88 13.61
CA LEU A 13 -2.66 -0.39 12.67
C LEU A 13 -2.03 0.54 11.62
N TYR A 14 -1.08 1.39 12.00
CA TYR A 14 -0.32 2.22 11.08
C TYR A 14 0.48 1.39 10.08
N ILE A 15 1.23 0.38 10.53
CA ILE A 15 2.01 -0.51 9.66
C ILE A 15 1.09 -1.25 8.70
N ARG A 16 -0.04 -1.77 9.19
CA ARG A 16 -1.06 -2.43 8.35
C ARG A 16 -1.62 -1.48 7.29
N GLY A 17 -1.93 -0.24 7.68
CA GLY A 17 -2.38 0.81 6.76
C GLY A 17 -1.31 1.12 5.71
N ALA A 18 -0.05 1.30 6.13
CA ALA A 18 1.09 1.58 5.24
C ALA A 18 1.30 0.50 4.19
N GLN A 19 1.08 -0.78 4.55
CA GLN A 19 1.16 -1.90 3.60
C GLN A 19 0.03 -1.90 2.57
N GLN A 20 -1.15 -1.37 2.89
CA GLN A 20 -2.31 -1.38 1.99
C GLN A 20 -2.46 -0.09 1.16
N LEU A 21 -2.18 1.06 1.77
CA LEU A 21 -2.40 2.39 1.19
C LEU A 21 -1.11 3.07 0.73
N GLY A 22 0.03 2.63 1.27
CA GLY A 22 1.35 3.19 1.00
C GLY A 22 1.83 4.07 2.13
N ALA A 23 3.16 4.16 2.26
CA ALA A 23 3.80 4.91 3.33
C ALA A 23 3.32 6.37 3.36
N THR A 24 3.33 7.06 2.21
CA THR A 24 2.93 8.46 2.11
C THR A 24 1.48 8.69 2.49
N ARG A 25 0.53 7.97 1.86
CA ARG A 25 -0.91 8.13 2.15
C ARG A 25 -1.24 7.75 3.60
N SER A 26 -0.62 6.70 4.12
CA SER A 26 -0.84 6.28 5.51
C SER A 26 -0.27 7.26 6.51
N GLN A 27 0.90 7.84 6.24
CA GLN A 27 1.48 8.89 7.10
C GLN A 27 0.62 10.15 7.14
N VAL A 28 0.02 10.52 6.01
CA VAL A 28 -0.90 11.68 5.91
C VAL A 28 -2.20 11.43 6.67
N LEU A 29 -2.76 10.22 6.59
CA LEU A 29 -3.91 9.85 7.41
C LEU A 29 -3.55 9.78 8.90
N PHE A 30 -2.37 9.24 9.23
CA PHE A 30 -1.92 9.14 10.61
C PHE A 30 -1.63 10.50 11.22
N SER A 31 -1.14 11.48 10.44
CA SER A 31 -0.89 12.84 10.91
C SER A 31 -2.15 13.60 11.30
N THR A 32 -3.35 13.10 10.99
CA THR A 32 -4.61 13.67 11.48
C THR A 32 -4.94 13.24 12.92
N ALA A 33 -4.17 12.32 13.53
CA ALA A 33 -4.40 11.84 14.89
C ALA A 33 -4.52 12.95 15.97
N PRO A 34 -3.75 14.07 15.91
CA PRO A 34 -3.91 15.18 16.85
C PRO A 34 -5.32 15.79 16.85
N LEU A 35 -6.08 15.69 15.75
CA LEU A 35 -7.46 16.19 15.70
C LEU A 35 -8.38 15.41 16.64
N LEU A 36 -8.19 14.09 16.74
CA LEU A 36 -8.91 13.25 17.72
C LEU A 36 -8.52 13.64 19.14
N GLY A 37 -7.24 13.92 19.38
CA GLY A 37 -6.77 14.46 20.65
C GLY A 37 -7.46 15.79 21.01
N GLY A 38 -7.59 16.70 20.04
CA GLY A 38 -8.33 17.95 20.20
C GLY A 38 -9.80 17.73 20.56
N VAL A 39 -10.50 16.83 19.86
CA VAL A 39 -11.90 16.49 20.16
C VAL A 39 -12.04 15.96 21.59
N VAL A 40 -11.13 15.09 22.04
CA VAL A 40 -11.14 14.59 23.43
C VAL A 40 -10.85 15.71 24.42
N ALA A 41 -9.90 16.59 24.15
CA ALA A 41 -9.60 17.75 25.00
C ALA A 41 -10.81 18.67 25.16
N TRP A 42 -11.48 19.02 24.06
CA TRP A 42 -12.63 19.92 24.10
C TRP A 42 -13.85 19.29 24.79
N THR A 43 -14.10 18.00 24.58
CA THR A 43 -15.35 17.35 25.03
C THR A 43 -15.23 16.64 26.37
N ALA A 44 -14.12 15.95 26.63
CA ALA A 44 -13.93 15.14 27.83
C ALA A 44 -13.17 15.89 28.94
N LEU A 45 -12.27 16.81 28.56
CA LEU A 45 -11.47 17.59 29.51
C LEU A 45 -11.99 19.04 29.68
N GLY A 46 -12.88 19.49 28.79
CA GLY A 46 -13.47 20.83 28.84
C GLY A 46 -12.48 21.95 28.49
N GLU A 47 -11.41 21.63 27.76
CA GLU A 47 -10.46 22.64 27.30
C GLU A 47 -11.10 23.57 26.25
N PRO A 48 -10.76 24.87 26.27
CA PRO A 48 -11.30 25.80 25.28
C PRO A 48 -10.81 25.48 23.87
N VAL A 49 -11.66 25.73 22.88
CA VAL A 49 -11.28 25.66 21.47
C VAL A 49 -10.49 26.92 21.12
N GLU A 50 -9.25 26.75 20.66
CA GLU A 50 -8.40 27.86 20.24
C GLU A 50 -8.52 28.13 18.74
N GLY A 51 -8.45 29.40 18.34
CA GLY A 51 -8.49 29.80 16.92
C GLY A 51 -7.37 29.17 16.08
N ALA A 52 -6.20 28.93 16.66
CA ALA A 52 -5.09 28.25 15.99
C ALA A 52 -5.43 26.78 15.63
N GLN A 53 -6.19 26.08 16.49
CA GLN A 53 -6.62 24.71 16.23
C GLN A 53 -7.61 24.66 15.06
N LEU A 54 -8.54 25.62 15.00
CA LEU A 54 -9.48 25.74 13.89
C LEU A 54 -8.77 26.06 12.56
N LEU A 55 -7.78 26.96 12.60
CA LEU A 55 -6.96 27.27 11.43
C LEU A 55 -6.17 26.04 10.95
N ALA A 56 -5.58 25.28 11.88
CA ALA A 56 -4.87 24.05 11.54
C ALA A 56 -5.79 23.03 10.85
N ILE A 57 -7.02 22.83 11.36
CA ILE A 57 -8.03 21.96 10.73
C ILE A 57 -8.38 22.47 9.33
N ALA A 58 -8.59 23.77 9.17
CA ALA A 58 -8.95 24.38 7.89
C ALA A 58 -7.86 24.23 6.82
N LEU A 59 -6.58 24.18 7.21
CA LEU A 59 -5.46 23.94 6.30
C LEU A 59 -5.25 22.44 6.03
N LEU A 60 -5.38 21.61 7.06
CA LEU A 60 -5.10 20.19 6.98
C LEU A 60 -6.18 19.42 6.22
N ALA A 61 -7.46 19.78 6.38
CA ALA A 61 -8.58 19.13 5.69
C ALA A 61 -8.45 19.13 4.16
N PRO A 62 -8.23 20.27 3.46
CA PRO A 62 -8.04 20.27 2.03
C PRO A 62 -6.74 19.59 1.61
N ALA A 63 -5.65 19.69 2.39
CA ALA A 63 -4.40 18.99 2.09
C ALA A 63 -4.58 17.47 2.09
N VAL A 64 -5.27 16.91 3.10
CA VAL A 64 -5.60 15.49 3.17
C VAL A 64 -6.53 15.10 2.03
N TRP A 65 -7.55 15.92 1.73
CA TRP A 65 -8.48 15.64 0.63
C TRP A 65 -7.78 15.57 -0.73
N LEU A 66 -6.90 16.53 -1.05
CA LEU A 66 -6.12 16.54 -2.28
C LEU A 66 -5.22 15.29 -2.38
N MET A 67 -4.51 14.94 -1.29
CA MET A 67 -3.63 13.77 -1.23
C MET A 67 -4.38 12.46 -1.46
N LEU A 68 -5.62 12.35 -0.95
CA LEU A 68 -6.45 11.15 -1.14
C LEU A 68 -7.05 11.06 -2.54
N GLY A 69 -7.20 12.20 -3.24
CA GLY A 69 -7.69 12.26 -4.61
C GLY A 69 -6.63 11.93 -5.67
N GLU A 70 -5.36 11.91 -5.31
CA GLU A 70 -4.25 11.69 -6.24
C GLU A 70 -4.20 10.24 -6.73
N ARG A 71 -4.35 10.05 -8.04
CA ARG A 71 -4.16 8.77 -8.73
C ARG A 71 -2.98 8.91 -9.68
N HIS A 72 -1.94 8.12 -9.44
CA HIS A 72 -0.78 8.01 -10.33
C HIS A 72 -0.76 6.60 -10.88
N ASP A 73 -0.77 6.48 -12.20
CA ASP A 73 -0.53 5.23 -12.91
C ASP A 73 0.87 5.33 -13.53
N HIS A 74 1.69 4.30 -13.36
CA HIS A 74 2.98 4.22 -14.03
C HIS A 74 2.99 3.02 -14.96
N GLU A 75 3.65 3.22 -16.10
CA GLU A 75 4.05 2.14 -16.98
C GLU A 75 5.27 1.45 -16.37
N HIS A 76 5.19 0.14 -16.24
CA HIS A 76 6.27 -0.71 -15.81
C HIS A 76 6.75 -1.56 -16.97
N VAL A 77 8.06 -1.53 -17.19
CA VAL A 77 8.75 -2.42 -18.12
C VAL A 77 9.42 -3.51 -17.29
N HIS A 78 8.95 -4.73 -17.44
CA HIS A 78 9.60 -5.93 -16.93
C HIS A 78 10.55 -6.45 -17.98
N GLU A 79 11.84 -6.45 -17.67
CA GLU A 79 12.85 -7.13 -18.48
C GLU A 79 12.67 -8.65 -18.43
N ALA A 80 13.26 -9.36 -19.39
CA ALA A 80 13.22 -10.81 -19.40
C ALA A 80 13.82 -11.38 -18.10
N MET A 81 13.01 -12.10 -17.32
CA MET A 81 13.43 -12.66 -16.03
C MET A 81 13.39 -14.18 -16.07
N SER A 82 14.50 -14.81 -15.65
CA SER A 82 14.60 -16.26 -15.49
C SER A 82 14.53 -16.64 -14.02
N HIS A 83 13.60 -17.51 -13.66
CA HIS A 83 13.43 -18.00 -12.28
C HIS A 83 12.99 -19.46 -12.24
N THR A 84 13.12 -20.08 -11.07
CA THR A 84 12.61 -21.43 -10.81
C THR A 84 11.47 -21.33 -9.81
N HIS A 85 10.26 -21.63 -10.23
CA HIS A 85 9.12 -21.73 -9.33
C HIS A 85 8.16 -22.85 -9.74
N SER A 86 7.25 -23.19 -8.82
CA SER A 86 6.19 -24.17 -9.07
C SER A 86 5.03 -23.55 -9.82
N HIS A 87 4.60 -24.16 -10.93
CA HIS A 87 3.51 -23.64 -11.75
C HIS A 87 2.66 -24.73 -12.41
N ARG A 88 1.53 -24.33 -13.01
CA ARG A 88 0.61 -25.16 -13.81
C ARG A 88 0.42 -24.48 -15.17
N HIS A 89 -0.25 -25.13 -16.13
CA HIS A 89 -0.45 -24.57 -17.49
C HIS A 89 -1.88 -24.09 -17.75
N ASP A 90 -2.72 -24.06 -16.71
CA ASP A 90 -4.10 -23.55 -16.71
C ASP A 90 -4.23 -22.17 -16.02
N ASP A 91 -3.11 -21.53 -15.67
CA ASP A 91 -3.06 -20.21 -15.00
C ASP A 91 -3.07 -19.01 -15.96
N GLY A 92 -3.04 -19.26 -17.27
CA GLY A 92 -3.09 -18.24 -18.31
C GLY A 92 -1.77 -17.51 -18.59
N HIS A 93 -0.67 -17.89 -17.92
CA HIS A 93 0.64 -17.24 -18.08
C HIS A 93 1.79 -18.19 -18.46
N HIS A 94 1.56 -19.51 -18.43
CA HIS A 94 2.55 -20.49 -18.89
C HIS A 94 2.03 -21.29 -20.09
N ASP A 95 2.79 -21.25 -21.17
CA ASP A 95 2.38 -21.65 -22.51
C ASP A 95 3.21 -22.78 -23.14
N HIS A 96 4.14 -23.39 -22.39
CA HIS A 96 4.86 -24.60 -22.84
C HIS A 96 4.04 -25.87 -22.62
N VAL A 97 4.31 -26.89 -23.45
CA VAL A 97 3.63 -28.19 -23.40
C VAL A 97 4.60 -29.25 -22.90
N HIS A 98 4.14 -30.08 -21.95
CA HIS A 98 4.79 -31.35 -21.62
C HIS A 98 3.99 -32.50 -22.21
N GLU A 99 4.62 -33.31 -23.07
CA GLU A 99 3.95 -34.50 -23.61
C GLU A 99 3.56 -35.46 -22.48
N GLY A 100 2.32 -35.94 -22.53
CA GLY A 100 1.78 -36.94 -21.59
C GLY A 100 1.33 -36.38 -20.24
N LEU A 101 1.45 -35.08 -19.98
CA LEU A 101 0.98 -34.46 -18.73
C LEU A 101 -0.26 -33.56 -18.96
N PRO A 102 -1.29 -33.64 -18.11
CA PRO A 102 -2.40 -32.70 -18.15
C PRO A 102 -1.92 -31.27 -17.91
N ARG A 103 -2.55 -30.27 -18.55
CA ARG A 103 -2.26 -28.84 -18.29
C ARG A 103 -2.41 -28.44 -16.82
N ALA A 104 -3.26 -29.16 -16.10
CA ALA A 104 -3.48 -29.00 -14.68
C ALA A 104 -2.32 -29.52 -13.80
N HIS A 105 -1.32 -30.18 -14.36
CA HIS A 105 -0.19 -30.73 -13.62
C HIS A 105 0.69 -29.60 -13.07
N ARG A 106 1.14 -29.77 -11.82
CA ARG A 106 2.02 -28.82 -11.14
C ARG A 106 3.44 -29.36 -11.10
N HIS A 107 4.39 -28.58 -11.57
CA HIS A 107 5.82 -28.93 -11.58
C HIS A 107 6.69 -27.71 -11.30
N THR A 108 7.98 -27.94 -11.06
CA THR A 108 8.97 -26.89 -10.76
C THR A 108 10.16 -27.07 -11.69
N HIS A 109 10.52 -26.01 -12.40
CA HIS A 109 11.76 -25.92 -13.18
C HIS A 109 12.06 -24.45 -13.50
N ALA A 110 13.29 -24.22 -13.96
CA ALA A 110 13.70 -22.93 -14.47
C ALA A 110 12.94 -22.59 -15.76
N HIS A 111 12.34 -21.41 -15.82
CA HIS A 111 11.75 -20.86 -17.04
C HIS A 111 12.01 -19.35 -17.10
N THR A 112 11.86 -18.80 -18.31
CA THR A 112 12.12 -17.39 -18.59
C THR A 112 10.83 -16.73 -19.06
N HIS A 113 10.43 -15.65 -18.41
CA HIS A 113 9.36 -14.79 -18.90
C HIS A 113 9.91 -13.82 -19.94
N ALA A 114 9.16 -13.61 -21.02
CA ALA A 114 9.45 -12.58 -22.00
C ALA A 114 9.26 -11.18 -21.39
N PRO A 115 9.90 -10.13 -21.95
CA PRO A 115 9.67 -8.77 -21.49
C PRO A 115 8.18 -8.40 -21.57
N MET A 116 7.68 -7.70 -20.56
CA MET A 116 6.28 -7.30 -20.46
C MET A 116 6.19 -5.82 -20.10
N VAL A 117 5.35 -5.09 -20.82
CA VAL A 117 4.99 -3.72 -20.48
C VAL A 117 3.56 -3.71 -20.00
N HIS A 118 3.34 -3.22 -18.79
CA HIS A 118 2.00 -3.03 -18.26
C HIS A 118 1.92 -1.77 -17.42
N ALA A 119 0.73 -1.18 -17.33
CA ALA A 119 0.46 -0.07 -16.45
C ALA A 119 -0.52 -0.50 -15.36
N HIS A 120 -0.23 -0.12 -14.13
CA HIS A 120 -1.18 -0.21 -13.03
C HIS A 120 -1.04 1.01 -12.12
N PRO A 121 -2.07 1.32 -11.31
CA PRO A 121 -1.95 2.34 -10.28
C PRO A 121 -0.75 2.09 -9.38
N HIS A 122 -0.03 3.16 -9.01
CA HIS A 122 1.09 3.12 -8.08
C HIS A 122 0.58 2.87 -6.67
N LEU A 123 0.21 1.62 -6.42
CA LEU A 123 -0.11 1.10 -5.11
C LEU A 123 1.16 0.49 -4.49
N PRO A 124 1.20 0.34 -3.15
CA PRO A 124 2.34 -0.23 -2.48
C PRO A 124 2.37 -1.71 -2.84
N ASP A 125 3.22 -2.06 -3.79
CA ASP A 125 3.34 -3.43 -4.23
C ASP A 125 4.59 -4.07 -3.61
N LEU A 126 4.36 -5.07 -2.77
CA LEU A 126 5.43 -5.88 -2.17
C LEU A 126 6.21 -6.69 -3.22
N HIS A 127 5.63 -6.90 -4.41
CA HIS A 127 6.19 -7.68 -5.51
C HIS A 127 6.89 -6.81 -6.54
N HIS A 128 6.67 -5.49 -6.55
CA HIS A 128 7.34 -4.56 -7.46
C HIS A 128 8.24 -3.60 -6.66
N ARG A 129 9.53 -3.91 -6.60
CA ARG A 129 10.55 -2.96 -6.13
C ARG A 129 11.05 -2.16 -7.33
N HIS A 130 10.82 -0.85 -7.33
CA HIS A 130 11.39 0.05 -8.34
C HIS A 130 12.79 0.49 -7.92
N GLU A 131 13.71 0.54 -8.88
CA GLU A 131 14.91 1.37 -8.73
C GLU A 131 14.51 2.82 -8.99
N HIS A 132 14.77 3.70 -8.02
CA HIS A 132 14.69 5.14 -8.22
C HIS A 132 16.08 5.65 -8.60
N PRO A 133 16.19 6.52 -9.62
CA PRO A 133 17.44 7.22 -9.92
C PRO A 133 17.85 8.20 -8.81
#